data_AF-A0A2H0A0Y0-F1
#
_entry.id   AF-A0A2H0A0Y0-F1
#
_cell.length_a   1.000
_cell.length_b   1.000
_cell.length_c   1.000
_cell.angle_alpha   90.00
_cell.angle_beta   90.00
_cell.angle_gamma   90.00
#
_symmetry.space_group_name_H-M   'P 1'
#
loop_
_entity.id
_entity.type
_entity.pdbx_description
1 polymer ?
#
loop_
_entity_poly.entity_id
_entity_poly.type
_entity_poly.pdbx_seq_one_letter_code
_entity_poly.pdbx_strand_id
1 'polypeptide(L)'
;MTPWRNFRLPRISWTNGALPSYLAYMSKLCGVKRFIYACSCSVYGYTVDKLYDETSPAISAYPYGISKLQGEFGALQMADDKFSVISLRQGTVCGHSPRMRFDLIVNIMFKHALAMGEITVNNPSIWRPILSIKDAVKGYMPTENISNMIESIYSRLDEYGDLDTERFYNIRVFKRLENQQNICV
;
A
#
# COMPACT_ATOMS: atom_id res chain seq x y z
N MET A 1 32.49 14.29 5.98
CA MET A 1 31.71 13.20 6.60
C MET A 1 30.68 13.83 7.55
N THR A 2 29.58 14.34 6.99
CA THR A 2 28.56 15.14 7.70
C THR A 2 27.51 14.24 8.39
N PRO A 3 26.80 14.77 9.41
CA PRO A 3 26.60 14.06 10.68
C PRO A 3 25.19 13.46 10.81
N TRP A 4 25.09 12.15 10.67
CA TRP A 4 23.85 11.38 10.89
C TRP A 4 23.49 11.19 12.38
N ARG A 5 24.12 11.92 13.30
CA ARG A 5 24.07 11.67 14.76
C ARG A 5 23.13 12.56 15.58
N ASN A 6 22.41 13.51 14.95
CA ASN A 6 21.48 14.42 15.64
C ASN A 6 19.99 14.12 15.38
N PHE A 7 19.60 12.84 15.29
CA PHE A 7 18.19 12.45 15.17
C PHE A 7 17.52 12.43 16.54
N ARG A 8 16.85 13.53 16.92
CA ARG A 8 15.85 13.48 17.99
C ARG A 8 14.59 12.83 17.42
N LEU A 9 14.39 11.54 17.74
CA LEU A 9 13.24 10.72 17.35
C LEU A 9 11.88 11.44 17.46
N PRO A 10 11.59 12.23 18.54
CA PRO A 10 10.32 12.95 18.62
C PRO A 10 10.13 13.90 17.44
N ARG A 11 11.12 14.73 17.11
CA ARG A 11 11.02 15.78 16.09
C ARG A 11 10.68 15.22 14.71
N ILE A 12 11.23 14.06 14.36
CA ILE A 12 10.96 13.39 13.08
C ILE A 12 9.52 12.91 13.02
N SER A 13 9.05 12.24 14.07
CA SER A 13 7.65 11.77 14.16
C SER A 13 6.66 12.93 14.07
N TRP A 14 6.92 14.06 14.73
CA TRP A 14 6.10 15.27 14.62
C TRP A 14 6.05 15.78 13.17
N THR A 15 7.21 15.91 12.53
CA THR A 15 7.25 16.36 11.12
C THR A 15 6.58 15.38 10.17
N ASN A 16 6.75 14.07 10.37
CA ASN A 16 6.13 13.03 9.54
C ASN A 16 4.60 12.99 9.72
N GLY A 17 4.08 13.37 10.89
CA GLY A 17 2.64 13.49 11.12
C GLY A 17 2.03 14.79 10.58
N ALA A 18 2.73 15.92 10.68
CA ALA A 18 2.18 17.22 10.31
C ALA A 18 2.38 17.60 8.83
N LEU A 19 3.53 17.26 8.24
CA LEU A 19 3.87 17.65 6.87
C LEU A 19 2.92 17.11 5.80
N PRO A 20 2.39 15.86 5.87
CA PRO A 20 1.48 15.37 4.85
C PRO A 20 0.24 16.25 4.66
N SER A 21 -0.38 16.68 5.75
CA SER A 21 -1.55 17.58 5.73
C SER A 21 -1.21 18.94 5.15
N TYR A 22 -0.04 19.49 5.53
CA TYR A 22 0.44 20.77 4.98
C TYR A 22 0.71 20.67 3.48
N LEU A 23 1.38 19.62 3.02
CA LEU A 23 1.65 19.40 1.60
C LEU A 23 0.37 19.15 0.80
N ALA A 24 -0.60 18.42 1.36
CA ALA A 24 -1.91 18.23 0.74
C ALA A 24 -2.64 19.57 0.57
N TYR A 25 -2.65 20.40 1.62
CA TYR A 25 -3.21 21.76 1.57
C TYR A 25 -2.53 22.64 0.50
N MET A 26 -1.19 22.68 0.49
CA MET A 26 -0.45 23.46 -0.52
C MET A 26 -0.69 22.94 -1.94
N SER A 27 -0.73 21.61 -2.13
CA SER A 27 -1.02 21.00 -3.44
C SER A 27 -2.40 21.40 -3.94
N LYS A 28 -3.39 21.41 -3.05
CA LYS A 28 -4.76 21.82 -3.34
C LYS A 28 -4.83 23.29 -3.76
N LEU A 29 -4.14 24.20 -3.06
CA LEU A 29 -4.04 25.61 -3.42
C LEU A 29 -3.41 25.83 -4.81
N CYS A 30 -2.42 25.01 -5.17
CA CYS A 30 -1.78 25.05 -6.48
C CYS A 30 -2.62 24.43 -7.61
N GLY A 31 -3.84 23.95 -7.33
CA GLY A 31 -4.72 23.37 -8.34
C GLY A 31 -4.35 21.95 -8.77
N VAL A 32 -3.48 21.25 -8.01
CA VAL A 32 -3.24 19.82 -8.21
C VAL A 32 -4.57 19.08 -8.01
N LYS A 33 -4.90 18.11 -8.86
CA LYS A 33 -6.17 17.36 -8.77
C LYS A 33 -6.09 16.13 -7.87
N ARG A 34 -4.88 15.59 -7.66
CA ARG A 34 -4.67 14.34 -6.94
C ARG A 34 -3.40 14.40 -6.08
N PHE A 35 -3.53 14.05 -4.82
CA PHE A 35 -2.43 13.90 -3.87
C PHE A 35 -2.33 12.45 -3.41
N ILE A 36 -1.15 11.84 -3.54
CA ILE A 36 -0.91 10.46 -3.12
C ILE A 36 0.03 10.48 -1.92
N TYR A 37 -0.45 9.99 -0.79
CA TYR A 37 0.31 9.87 0.44
C TYR A 37 0.92 8.47 0.58
N ALA A 38 2.23 8.44 0.77
CA ALA A 38 2.99 7.24 1.10
C ALA A 38 2.83 6.86 2.59
N CYS A 39 1.74 6.14 2.89
CA CYS A 39 1.50 5.58 4.21
C CYS A 39 2.19 4.21 4.37
N SER A 40 1.92 3.51 5.47
CA SER A 40 2.57 2.24 5.81
C SER A 40 1.57 1.29 6.46
N CYS A 41 1.69 -0.01 6.23
CA CYS A 41 0.95 -1.04 6.96
C CYS A 41 1.27 -1.04 8.48
N SER A 42 2.35 -0.36 8.91
CA SER A 42 2.68 -0.17 10.32
C SER A 42 1.61 0.59 11.13
N VAL A 43 0.64 1.22 10.45
CA VAL A 43 -0.51 1.86 11.11
C VAL A 43 -1.42 0.85 11.81
N TYR A 44 -1.41 -0.42 11.38
CA TYR A 44 -2.18 -1.50 12.02
C TYR A 44 -1.48 -2.09 13.25
N GLY A 45 -0.25 -1.67 13.55
CA GLY A 45 0.49 -2.17 14.70
C GLY A 45 0.91 -3.64 14.54
N TYR A 46 0.86 -4.39 15.64
CA TYR A 46 1.16 -5.82 15.66
C TYR A 46 -0.16 -6.60 15.58
N THR A 47 -0.29 -7.44 14.55
CA THR A 47 -1.47 -8.25 14.29
C THR A 47 -1.13 -9.72 14.49
N VAL A 48 -1.95 -10.45 15.24
CA VAL A 48 -1.78 -11.90 15.46
C VAL A 48 -2.79 -12.65 14.60
N ASP A 49 -2.28 -13.46 13.68
CA ASP A 49 -3.02 -14.47 12.89
C ASP A 49 -4.32 -13.97 12.23
N LYS A 50 -4.32 -12.70 11.78
CA LYS A 50 -5.46 -12.10 11.10
C LYS A 50 -5.01 -11.23 9.94
N LEU A 51 -5.67 -11.40 8.80
CA LEU A 51 -5.54 -10.49 7.66
C LEU A 51 -6.30 -9.19 7.94
N TYR A 52 -5.65 -8.07 7.65
CA TYR A 52 -6.22 -6.74 7.81
C TYR A 52 -6.44 -6.12 6.43
N ASP A 53 -7.55 -5.41 6.30
CA ASP A 53 -7.91 -4.56 5.17
C ASP A 53 -7.99 -3.09 5.60
N GLU A 54 -8.32 -2.20 4.66
CA GLU A 54 -8.41 -0.76 4.90
C GLU A 54 -9.52 -0.37 5.89
N THR A 55 -10.51 -1.24 6.09
CA THR A 55 -11.62 -1.05 7.05
C THR A 55 -11.27 -1.51 8.46
N SER A 56 -10.19 -2.28 8.60
CA SER A 56 -9.74 -2.82 9.87
C SER A 56 -9.18 -1.73 10.79
N PRO A 57 -9.27 -1.88 12.13
CA PRO A 57 -8.79 -0.86 13.06
C PRO A 57 -7.30 -0.55 12.89
N ALA A 58 -6.98 0.69 12.52
CA ALA A 58 -5.61 1.19 12.43
C ALA A 58 -5.16 1.73 13.79
N ILE A 59 -4.59 0.86 14.63
CA ILE A 59 -4.09 1.21 15.95
C ILE A 59 -2.61 0.81 16.04
N SER A 60 -1.72 1.80 16.18
CA SER A 60 -0.28 1.55 16.28
C SER A 60 0.26 2.03 17.62
N ALA A 61 1.00 1.16 18.29
CA ALA A 61 1.71 1.50 19.54
C ALA A 61 3.10 2.15 19.28
N TYR A 62 3.56 2.18 18.02
CA TYR A 62 4.90 2.64 17.68
C TYR A 62 4.89 4.09 17.18
N PRO A 63 5.84 4.96 17.59
CA PRO A 63 5.88 6.37 17.17
C PRO A 63 5.86 6.59 15.66
N TYR A 64 6.49 5.70 14.89
CA TYR A 64 6.45 5.76 13.42
C TYR A 64 5.05 5.50 12.88
N GLY A 65 4.38 4.42 13.32
CA GLY A 65 3.03 4.09 12.88
C GLY A 65 2.01 5.16 13.29
N ILE A 66 2.12 5.68 14.52
CA ILE A 66 1.32 6.82 14.99
C ILE A 66 1.49 8.02 14.07
N SER A 67 2.73 8.42 13.78
CA SER A 67 2.97 9.57 12.89
C SER A 67 2.44 9.36 11.47
N LYS A 68 2.55 8.13 10.93
CA LYS A 68 2.00 7.81 9.60
C LYS A 68 0.49 7.91 9.57
N LEU A 69 -0.17 7.40 10.62
CA LEU A 69 -1.61 7.45 10.76
C LEU A 69 -2.13 8.88 10.96
N GLN A 70 -1.43 9.72 11.74
CA GLN A 70 -1.76 11.14 11.88
C GLN A 70 -1.67 11.88 10.53
N GLY A 71 -0.60 11.65 9.77
CA GLY A 71 -0.42 12.24 8.45
C GLY A 71 -1.48 11.75 7.44
N GLU A 72 -1.88 10.48 7.53
CA GLU A 72 -2.96 9.92 6.71
C GLU A 72 -4.29 10.64 7.01
N PHE A 73 -4.68 10.72 8.29
CA PHE A 73 -5.93 11.37 8.67
C PHE A 73 -5.96 12.82 8.20
N GLY A 74 -4.90 13.59 8.47
CA GLY A 74 -4.89 15.01 8.11
C GLY A 74 -4.83 15.26 6.60
N ALA A 75 -4.18 14.38 5.82
CA ALA A 75 -4.21 14.48 4.36
C ALA A 75 -5.60 14.11 3.80
N LEU A 76 -6.23 13.03 4.29
CA LEU A 76 -7.54 12.57 3.79
C LEU A 76 -8.66 13.60 4.01
N GLN A 77 -8.60 14.39 5.09
CA GLN A 77 -9.56 15.46 5.36
C GLN A 77 -9.51 16.61 4.34
N MET A 78 -8.46 16.69 3.51
CA MET A 78 -8.37 17.70 2.44
C MET A 78 -9.17 17.33 1.20
N ALA A 79 -9.62 16.07 1.09
CA ALA A 79 -10.31 15.58 -0.09
C ALA A 79 -11.67 16.27 -0.29
N ASP A 80 -11.98 16.61 -1.54
CA ASP A 80 -13.28 17.11 -1.97
C ASP A 80 -13.54 16.72 -3.45
N ASP A 81 -14.64 17.22 -4.02
CA ASP A 81 -15.05 16.91 -5.39
C ASP A 81 -14.01 17.27 -6.47
N LYS A 82 -13.09 18.19 -6.17
CA LYS A 82 -12.06 18.69 -7.10
C LYS A 82 -10.64 18.22 -6.73
N PHE A 83 -10.45 17.70 -5.52
CA PHE A 83 -9.16 17.27 -4.99
C PHE A 83 -9.25 15.87 -4.39
N SER A 84 -8.69 14.89 -5.09
CA SER A 84 -8.63 13.50 -4.62
C SER A 84 -7.39 13.25 -3.77
N VAL A 85 -7.57 12.59 -2.64
CA VAL A 85 -6.46 12.13 -1.77
C VAL A 85 -6.47 10.62 -1.69
N ILE A 86 -5.31 10.01 -1.93
CA ILE A 86 -5.12 8.55 -1.86
C ILE A 86 -4.04 8.25 -0.82
N SER A 87 -4.35 7.43 0.18
CA SER A 87 -3.36 6.92 1.14
C SER A 87 -3.00 5.48 0.80
N LEU A 88 -1.73 5.23 0.47
CA LEU A 88 -1.24 3.88 0.20
C LEU A 88 -0.59 3.31 1.47
N ARG A 89 -1.26 2.38 2.16
CA ARG A 89 -0.73 1.69 3.36
C ARG A 89 0.23 0.56 2.96
N GLN A 90 1.43 0.93 2.52
CA GLN A 90 2.37 0.01 1.88
C GLN A 90 2.95 -1.04 2.83
N GLY A 91 3.19 -2.25 2.30
CA GLY A 91 3.98 -3.28 2.96
C GLY A 91 5.49 -3.01 2.93
N THR A 92 6.28 -3.96 3.43
CA THR A 92 7.74 -3.89 3.39
C THR A 92 8.23 -4.07 1.95
N VAL A 93 8.76 -3.01 1.36
CA VAL A 93 9.22 -3.03 -0.02
C VAL A 93 10.53 -3.81 -0.18
N CYS A 94 10.63 -4.65 -1.21
CA CYS A 94 11.83 -5.38 -1.58
C CYS A 94 12.18 -5.23 -3.06
N GLY A 95 13.41 -5.62 -3.42
CA GLY A 95 13.90 -5.60 -4.80
C GLY A 95 14.87 -4.46 -5.09
N HIS A 96 15.36 -4.44 -6.34
CA HIS A 96 16.41 -3.54 -6.77
C HIS A 96 15.92 -2.08 -6.91
N SER A 97 16.72 -1.15 -6.41
CA SER A 97 16.51 0.30 -6.47
C SER A 97 17.86 0.98 -6.76
N PRO A 98 17.88 2.09 -7.54
CA PRO A 98 19.09 2.91 -7.69
C PRO A 98 19.68 3.36 -6.35
N ARG A 99 18.83 3.51 -5.33
CA ARG A 99 19.23 3.74 -3.93
C ARG A 99 18.69 2.61 -3.05
N MET A 100 19.51 1.58 -2.90
CA MET A 100 19.15 0.39 -2.11
C MET A 100 19.03 0.68 -0.62
N ARG A 101 18.01 0.06 -0.01
CA ARG A 101 17.83 -0.02 1.44
C ARG A 101 18.14 -1.45 1.90
N PHE A 102 19.33 -1.68 2.43
CA PHE A 102 19.83 -3.01 2.78
C PHE A 102 19.40 -3.50 4.16
N ASP A 103 18.72 -2.66 4.94
CA ASP A 103 18.18 -2.96 6.28
C ASP A 103 16.80 -3.64 6.25
N LEU A 104 16.17 -3.75 5.07
CA LEU A 104 14.85 -4.39 4.92
C LEU A 104 14.98 -5.91 4.80
N ILE A 105 13.99 -6.65 5.32
CA ILE A 105 14.07 -8.08 5.58
C ILE A 105 14.56 -8.93 4.40
N VAL A 106 13.97 -8.80 3.21
CA VAL A 106 14.40 -9.57 2.03
C VAL A 106 15.77 -9.10 1.53
N ASN A 107 16.03 -7.80 1.60
CA ASN A 107 17.29 -7.22 1.10
C ASN A 107 18.47 -7.61 1.99
N ILE A 108 18.29 -7.67 3.32
CA ILE A 108 19.34 -8.10 4.25
C ILE A 108 19.58 -9.61 4.15
N MET A 109 18.52 -10.41 3.99
CA MET A 109 18.64 -11.86 3.77
C MET A 109 19.44 -12.15 2.49
N PHE A 110 19.13 -11.47 1.39
CA PHE A 110 19.86 -11.62 0.13
C PHE A 110 21.33 -11.17 0.27
N LYS A 111 21.58 -10.06 0.97
CA LYS A 111 22.93 -9.59 1.26
C LYS A 111 23.73 -10.62 2.07
N HIS A 112 23.14 -11.20 3.12
CA HIS A 112 23.81 -12.19 3.97
C HIS A 112 24.07 -13.49 3.22
N ALA A 113 23.09 -13.97 2.45
CA ALA A 113 23.25 -15.16 1.62
C ALA A 113 24.44 -15.03 0.65
N LEU A 114 24.60 -13.86 0.02
CA LEU A 114 25.72 -13.61 -0.89
C LEU A 114 27.06 -13.41 -0.18
N ALA A 115 27.07 -12.73 0.97
CA ALA A 115 28.32 -12.36 1.65
C ALA A 115 28.87 -13.46 2.56
N MET A 116 27.98 -14.27 3.15
CA MET A 116 28.32 -15.24 4.21
C MET A 116 27.91 -16.67 3.86
N GLY A 117 27.10 -16.87 2.81
CA GLY A 117 26.57 -18.19 2.46
C GLY A 117 25.45 -18.68 3.38
N GLU A 118 24.95 -17.83 4.29
CA GLU A 118 23.89 -18.17 5.25
C GLU A 118 22.82 -17.08 5.34
N ILE A 119 21.63 -17.45 5.81
CA ILE A 119 20.51 -16.54 6.03
C ILE A 119 20.18 -16.51 7.53
N THR A 120 20.32 -15.35 8.16
CA THR A 120 19.97 -15.15 9.57
C THR A 120 18.51 -14.68 9.71
N VAL A 121 17.71 -15.43 10.46
CA VAL A 121 16.32 -15.06 10.78
C VAL A 121 16.22 -14.68 12.25
N ASN A 122 16.13 -13.37 12.53
CA ASN A 122 16.11 -12.86 13.92
C ASN A 122 14.79 -13.12 14.66
N ASN A 123 13.68 -13.31 13.93
CA ASN A 123 12.39 -13.66 14.52
C ASN A 123 11.48 -14.37 13.49
N PRO A 124 11.38 -15.71 13.53
CA PRO A 124 10.61 -16.47 12.54
C PRO A 124 9.09 -16.33 12.70
N SER A 125 8.61 -15.83 13.85
CA SER A 125 7.17 -15.69 14.12
C SER A 125 6.57 -14.40 13.55
N ILE A 126 7.40 -13.45 13.10
CA ILE A 126 6.91 -12.18 12.57
C ILE A 126 6.43 -12.36 11.13
N TRP A 127 5.14 -12.12 10.91
CA TRP A 127 4.57 -11.94 9.58
C TRP A 127 4.68 -10.48 9.13
N ARG A 128 5.08 -10.29 7.86
CA ARG A 128 5.15 -8.98 7.19
C ARG A 128 4.58 -9.10 5.78
N PRO A 129 3.72 -8.16 5.35
CA PRO A 129 3.38 -8.05 3.93
C PRO A 129 4.63 -7.57 3.18
N ILE A 130 5.12 -8.37 2.24
CA ILE A 130 6.26 -8.02 1.39
C ILE A 130 5.73 -7.57 0.03
N LEU A 131 6.26 -6.46 -0.48
CA LEU A 131 5.84 -5.86 -1.74
C LEU A 131 7.04 -5.63 -2.65
N SER A 132 6.97 -6.08 -3.90
CA SER A 132 8.00 -5.75 -4.90
C SER A 132 8.01 -4.25 -5.18
N ILE A 133 9.20 -3.66 -5.30
CA ILE A 133 9.35 -2.24 -5.69
C ILE A 133 8.68 -1.93 -7.03
N LYS A 134 8.67 -2.90 -7.97
CA LYS A 134 8.00 -2.73 -9.26
C LYS A 134 6.49 -2.53 -9.09
N ASP A 135 5.88 -3.31 -8.21
CA ASP A 135 4.44 -3.22 -7.95
C ASP A 135 4.11 -2.00 -7.07
N ALA A 136 5.00 -1.63 -6.15
CA ALA A 136 4.89 -0.38 -5.42
C ALA A 136 4.86 0.83 -6.36
N VAL A 137 5.72 0.86 -7.40
CA VAL A 137 5.75 1.93 -8.41
C VAL A 137 4.47 1.95 -9.24
N LYS A 138 3.96 0.78 -9.67
CA LYS A 138 2.67 0.70 -10.38
C LYS A 138 1.51 1.31 -9.57
N GLY A 139 1.55 1.20 -8.24
CA GLY A 139 0.58 1.84 -7.35
C GLY A 139 0.60 3.37 -7.38
N TYR A 140 1.75 4.00 -7.61
CA TYR A 140 1.87 5.46 -7.73
C TYR A 140 1.58 5.97 -9.14
N MET A 141 1.93 5.17 -10.14
CA MET A 141 1.77 5.50 -11.55
C MET A 141 0.94 4.40 -12.20
N PRO A 142 -0.39 4.41 -12.02
CA PRO A 142 -1.24 3.51 -12.78
C PRO A 142 -1.07 3.84 -14.26
N THR A 143 -0.31 3.00 -14.95
CA THR A 143 -0.01 3.10 -16.39
C THR A 143 -1.18 2.63 -17.25
N GLU A 144 -2.17 2.00 -16.62
CA GLU A 144 -3.33 1.42 -17.30
C GLU A 144 -4.59 2.22 -16.96
N ASN A 145 -5.23 2.71 -18.01
CA ASN A 145 -6.57 3.28 -17.90
C ASN A 145 -7.62 2.15 -17.88
N ILE A 146 -8.88 2.51 -17.69
CA ILE A 146 -9.99 1.53 -17.67
C ILE A 146 -10.04 0.72 -18.97
N SER A 147 -9.78 1.34 -20.11
CA SER A 147 -9.75 0.66 -21.41
C SER A 147 -8.66 -0.42 -21.47
N ASN A 148 -7.44 -0.10 -21.04
CA ASN A 148 -6.31 -1.03 -20.97
C ASN A 148 -6.61 -2.19 -20.01
N MET A 149 -7.25 -1.91 -18.86
CA MET A 149 -7.67 -2.95 -17.92
C MET A 149 -8.72 -3.88 -18.52
N ILE A 150 -9.73 -3.32 -19.20
CA ILE A 150 -10.76 -4.11 -19.89
C ILE A 150 -10.13 -4.96 -21.00
N GLU A 151 -9.26 -4.38 -21.83
CA GLU A 151 -8.54 -5.10 -22.88
C GLU A 151 -7.64 -6.19 -22.29
N SER A 152 -6.95 -5.93 -21.18
CA SER A 152 -6.13 -6.94 -20.51
C SER A 152 -6.96 -8.07 -19.92
N ILE A 153 -8.14 -7.80 -19.36
CA ILE A 153 -9.04 -8.84 -18.84
C ILE A 153 -9.60 -9.65 -20.02
N TYR A 154 -10.04 -8.97 -21.07
CA TYR A 154 -10.63 -9.60 -22.25
C TYR A 154 -9.63 -10.48 -23.01
N SER A 155 -8.42 -9.99 -23.24
CA SER A 155 -7.36 -10.73 -23.94
C SER A 155 -6.87 -11.96 -23.18
N ARG A 156 -7.09 -12.01 -21.86
CA ARG A 156 -6.72 -13.16 -21.00
C ARG A 156 -7.93 -13.94 -20.51
N LEU A 157 -9.10 -13.73 -21.10
CA LEU A 157 -10.34 -14.37 -20.64
C LEU A 157 -10.20 -15.89 -20.60
N ASP A 158 -9.52 -16.47 -21.59
CA ASP A 158 -9.26 -17.90 -21.71
C ASP A 158 -8.35 -18.46 -20.59
N GLU A 159 -7.48 -17.61 -20.01
CA GLU A 159 -6.59 -18.01 -18.90
C GLU A 159 -7.34 -18.21 -17.57
N TYR A 160 -8.50 -17.58 -17.42
CA TYR A 160 -9.28 -17.65 -16.17
C TYR A 160 -10.09 -18.93 -16.02
N GLY A 161 -10.25 -19.71 -17.10
CA GLY A 161 -11.00 -20.97 -17.09
C GLY A 161 -12.50 -20.76 -16.84
N ASP A 162 -13.12 -21.69 -16.11
CA ASP A 162 -14.56 -21.63 -15.83
C ASP A 162 -14.91 -20.52 -14.81
N LEU A 163 -15.64 -19.51 -15.31
CA LEU A 163 -16.12 -18.36 -14.54
C LEU A 163 -17.27 -18.69 -13.58
N ASP A 164 -17.84 -19.89 -13.63
CA ASP A 164 -18.88 -20.36 -12.72
C ASP A 164 -18.35 -21.09 -11.48
N THR A 165 -17.03 -21.09 -11.29
CA THR A 165 -16.38 -21.60 -10.07
C THR A 165 -16.55 -20.67 -8.86
N GLU A 166 -16.37 -21.21 -7.64
CA GLU A 166 -16.44 -20.41 -6.39
C GLU A 166 -15.40 -19.28 -6.35
N ARG A 167 -14.28 -19.44 -7.07
CA ARG A 167 -13.24 -18.43 -7.21
C ARG A 167 -13.79 -17.10 -7.75
N PHE A 168 -14.85 -17.15 -8.56
CA PHE A 168 -15.49 -15.99 -9.18
C PHE A 168 -16.91 -15.76 -8.64
N TYR A 169 -17.08 -15.87 -7.31
CA TYR A 169 -18.37 -15.68 -6.61
C TYR A 169 -19.19 -14.48 -7.12
N ASN A 170 -18.56 -13.31 -7.28
CA ASN A 170 -19.24 -12.09 -7.74
C ASN A 170 -19.89 -12.26 -9.11
N ILE A 171 -19.22 -12.93 -10.05
CA ILE A 171 -19.75 -13.19 -11.41
C ILE A 171 -21.03 -14.03 -11.32
N ARG A 172 -21.06 -15.05 -10.46
CA ARG A 172 -22.27 -15.89 -10.24
C ARG A 172 -23.41 -15.12 -9.58
N VAL A 173 -23.11 -14.17 -8.71
CA VAL A 173 -24.13 -13.28 -8.11
C VAL A 173 -24.74 -12.40 -9.19
N PHE A 174 -23.91 -11.80 -10.05
CA PHE A 174 -24.40 -10.95 -11.14
C PHE A 174 -25.27 -11.72 -12.14
N LYS A 175 -24.83 -12.92 -12.57
CA LYS A 175 -25.64 -13.80 -13.44
C LYS A 175 -27.01 -14.14 -12.82
N ARG A 176 -27.07 -14.35 -11.50
CA ARG A 176 -28.34 -14.62 -10.79
C ARG A 176 -29.26 -13.40 -10.76
N LEU A 177 -28.70 -12.21 -10.54
CA LEU A 177 -29.47 -10.97 -10.51
C LEU A 177 -30.05 -10.62 -11.89
N GLU A 178 -29.28 -10.77 -12.97
CA GLU A 178 -29.79 -10.60 -14.34
C GLU A 178 -30.91 -11.59 -14.67
N ASN A 179 -30.74 -12.86 -14.27
CA ASN A 179 -31.78 -13.87 -14.49
C ASN A 179 -33.07 -13.57 -13.71
N GLN A 180 -32.98 -12.98 -12.52
CA GLN A 180 -34.17 -12.55 -11.76
C GLN A 180 -34.86 -11.33 -12.38
N GLN A 181 -34.11 -10.44 -13.02
CA GLN A 181 -34.66 -9.28 -13.72
C GLN A 181 -35.41 -9.67 -15.00
N ASN A 182 -34.96 -10.73 -15.69
CA ASN A 182 -35.61 -11.27 -16.88
C ASN A 182 -36.86 -12.15 -16.61
N ILE A 183 -37.15 -12.48 -15.34
CA ILE A 183 -38.35 -13.26 -14.94
C ILE A 183 -39.51 -12.32 -14.54
N CYS A 184 -39.22 -11.04 -14.29
CA CYS A 184 -40.20 -10.03 -13.86
C CYS A 184 -40.73 -9.14 -15.00
N VAL A 185 -40.63 -9.59 -16.26
CA VAL A 185 -41.21 -8.92 -17.45
C VAL A 185 -42.29 -9.80 -18.07
#